data_AF-A0A4U0US10-F1
#
_entry.id   AF-A0A4U0US10-F1
#
_cell.length_a   1.000
_cell.length_b   1.000
_cell.length_c   1.000
_cell.angle_alpha   90.00
_cell.angle_beta   90.00
_cell.angle_gamma   90.00
#
_symmetry.space_group_name_H-M   'P 1'
#
loop_
_entity.id
_entity.type
_entity.pdbx_description
1 polymer ?
#
loop_
_entity_poly.entity_id
_entity_poly.type
_entity_poly.pdbx_seq_one_letter_code
_entity_poly.pdbx_strand_id
1 'polypeptide(L)'
;MTPNSNHRNVRIQLDADTLAAGLLTLPQELRDIIYDLTFTTSSPPIRYIYTAYKPPHLLQVNQASRHLFTQSYYSTTILFECADGRLLSAWFRSLTPRHQDLIRALRYGPSAYVPVPSNNHSGRAFREGLERGSFRGFHRPRRWDDREGAGQTALWTAYP
;
A
#
# COMPACT_ATOMS: atom_id res chain seq x y z
N MET A 1 -22.92 -37.19 42.37
CA MET A 1 -21.70 -36.40 42.17
C MET A 1 -20.96 -37.00 40.97
N THR A 2 -21.16 -36.41 39.79
CA THR A 2 -20.49 -36.81 38.55
C THR A 2 -19.19 -36.03 38.39
N PRO A 3 -18.07 -36.65 37.96
CA PRO A 3 -16.83 -35.91 37.77
C PRO A 3 -16.92 -35.12 36.47
N ASN A 4 -16.60 -33.84 36.60
CA ASN A 4 -16.62 -32.82 35.58
C ASN A 4 -15.54 -33.12 34.53
N SER A 5 -15.93 -33.47 33.31
CA SER A 5 -15.03 -33.67 32.17
C SER A 5 -14.38 -32.33 31.79
N ASN A 6 -13.16 -32.13 32.27
CA ASN A 6 -12.26 -31.09 31.78
C ASN A 6 -11.96 -31.34 30.30
N HIS A 7 -12.77 -30.76 29.40
CA HIS A 7 -12.37 -30.50 28.03
C HIS A 7 -11.21 -29.49 28.06
N ARG A 8 -9.99 -30.01 28.29
CA ARG A 8 -8.75 -29.31 27.98
C ARG A 8 -8.83 -28.95 26.51
N ASN A 9 -9.09 -27.67 26.27
CA ASN A 9 -8.87 -26.99 25.01
C ASN A 9 -7.37 -27.11 24.71
N VAL A 10 -6.95 -28.23 24.12
CA VAL A 10 -5.59 -28.41 23.62
C VAL A 10 -5.49 -27.51 22.40
N ARG A 11 -5.12 -26.25 22.65
CA ARG A 11 -4.53 -25.42 21.60
C ARG A 11 -3.26 -26.14 21.18
N ILE A 12 -3.35 -26.95 20.14
CA ILE A 12 -2.17 -27.48 19.47
C ILE A 12 -1.46 -26.24 18.92
N GLN A 13 -0.46 -25.75 19.66
CA GLN A 13 0.51 -24.82 19.11
C GLN A 13 1.28 -25.63 18.06
N LEU A 14 0.79 -25.58 16.81
CA LEU A 14 1.57 -26.08 15.69
C LEU A 14 2.82 -25.22 15.61
N ASP A 15 3.96 -25.85 15.84
CA ASP A 15 5.24 -25.22 15.64
C ASP A 15 5.45 -24.90 14.15
N ALA A 16 6.15 -23.80 13.87
CA ALA A 16 6.35 -23.31 12.51
C ALA A 16 7.06 -24.36 11.65
N ASP A 17 7.97 -25.14 12.25
CA ASP A 17 8.72 -26.20 11.58
C ASP A 17 7.81 -27.39 11.23
N THR A 18 6.83 -27.70 12.09
CA THR A 18 5.85 -28.76 11.85
C THR A 18 4.90 -28.37 10.71
N LEU A 19 4.48 -27.11 10.67
CA LEU A 19 3.67 -26.58 9.57
C LEU A 19 4.44 -26.59 8.24
N ALA A 20 5.70 -26.15 8.26
CA ALA A 20 6.56 -26.16 7.08
C ALA A 20 6.78 -27.59 6.54
N ALA A 21 7.04 -28.54 7.43
CA ALA A 21 7.16 -29.95 7.06
C ALA A 21 5.85 -30.48 6.45
N GLY A 22 4.70 -30.15 7.04
CA GLY A 22 3.38 -30.53 6.49
C GLY A 22 3.06 -29.89 5.15
N LEU A 23 3.53 -28.67 4.88
CA LEU A 23 3.36 -28.03 3.56
C LEU A 23 4.19 -28.72 2.48
N LEU A 24 5.36 -29.25 2.81
CA LEU A 24 6.23 -29.93 1.84
C LEU A 24 5.75 -31.33 1.47
N THR A 25 4.92 -31.97 2.30
CA THR A 25 4.31 -33.28 1.99
C THR A 25 3.09 -33.19 1.08
N LEU A 26 2.54 -31.98 0.87
CA LEU A 26 1.42 -31.78 -0.04
C LEU A 26 1.82 -32.01 -1.50
N PRO A 27 0.93 -32.60 -2.32
CA PRO A 27 1.04 -32.57 -3.78
C PRO A 27 1.28 -31.14 -4.30
N GLN A 28 2.07 -31.03 -5.37
CA GLN A 28 2.44 -29.75 -5.96
C GLN A 28 1.23 -28.86 -6.27
N GLU A 29 0.17 -29.43 -6.85
CA GLU A 29 -1.07 -28.70 -7.18
C GLU A 29 -1.70 -28.01 -5.97
N LEU A 30 -1.72 -28.67 -4.81
CA LEU A 30 -2.27 -28.08 -3.59
C LEU A 30 -1.37 -26.98 -3.05
N ARG A 31 -0.05 -27.12 -3.17
CA ARG A 31 0.88 -26.04 -2.81
C ARG A 31 0.68 -24.82 -3.69
N ASP A 32 0.52 -25.02 -4.99
CA ASP A 32 0.30 -23.94 -5.94
C ASP A 32 -1.05 -23.25 -5.70
N ILE A 33 -2.12 -23.99 -5.40
CA ILE A 33 -3.41 -23.41 -5.03
C ILE A 33 -3.31 -22.61 -3.72
N ILE A 34 -2.66 -23.15 -2.69
CA ILE A 34 -2.44 -22.42 -1.43
C ILE A 34 -1.64 -21.16 -1.71
N TYR A 35 -0.61 -21.26 -2.55
CA TYR A 35 0.21 -20.13 -2.95
C TYR A 35 -0.63 -19.07 -3.68
N ASP A 36 -1.43 -19.45 -4.66
CA ASP A 36 -2.27 -18.50 -5.38
C ASP A 36 -3.29 -17.85 -4.45
N LEU A 37 -3.98 -18.62 -3.61
CA LEU A 37 -4.99 -18.08 -2.69
C LEU A 37 -4.40 -17.13 -1.63
N THR A 38 -3.17 -17.38 -1.17
CA THR A 38 -2.55 -16.59 -0.10
C THR A 38 -1.61 -15.49 -0.61
N PHE A 39 -1.06 -15.63 -1.83
CA PHE A 39 -0.07 -14.72 -2.41
C PHE A 39 -0.51 -14.01 -3.69
N THR A 40 -1.67 -14.31 -4.29
CA THR A 40 -2.16 -13.62 -5.51
C THR A 40 -3.47 -12.84 -5.32
N THR A 41 -4.00 -12.75 -4.10
CA THR A 41 -5.26 -12.02 -3.83
C THR A 41 -5.20 -10.60 -4.39
N SER A 42 -6.17 -10.26 -5.25
CA SER A 42 -6.32 -8.96 -5.92
C SER A 42 -6.00 -7.80 -4.98
N SER A 43 -4.89 -7.12 -5.24
CA SER A 43 -4.49 -5.95 -4.48
C SER A 43 -5.50 -4.83 -4.77
N PRO A 44 -6.09 -4.17 -3.75
CA PRO A 44 -6.91 -3.00 -3.99
C PRO A 44 -6.14 -1.95 -4.80
N PRO A 45 -6.83 -1.21 -5.68
CA PRO A 45 -6.21 -0.23 -6.57
C PRO A 45 -5.56 0.91 -5.79
N ILE A 46 -6.11 1.27 -4.62
CA ILE A 46 -5.63 2.34 -3.76
C ILE A 46 -5.13 1.77 -2.43
N ARG A 47 -3.94 2.20 -2.01
CA ARG A 47 -3.32 1.84 -0.73
C ARG A 47 -3.12 3.08 0.12
N TYR A 48 -3.78 3.12 1.29
CA TYR A 48 -3.62 4.21 2.24
C TYR A 48 -2.43 3.97 3.17
N ILE A 49 -1.51 4.93 3.19
CA ILE A 49 -0.37 5.01 4.10
C ILE A 49 -0.77 5.91 5.26
N TYR A 50 -0.87 5.32 6.45
CA TYR A 50 -1.15 5.98 7.72
C TYR A 50 -0.09 5.56 8.75
N THR A 51 -0.10 6.16 9.94
CA THR A 51 0.97 5.96 10.94
C THR A 51 1.15 4.51 11.39
N ALA A 52 0.05 3.76 11.45
CA ALA A 52 0.05 2.33 11.78
C ALA A 52 0.07 1.41 10.55
N TYR A 53 0.36 1.94 9.35
CA TYR A 53 0.44 1.15 8.14
C TYR A 53 1.54 0.10 8.26
N LYS A 54 1.15 -1.17 8.11
CA LYS A 54 2.08 -2.29 8.01
C LYS A 54 2.08 -2.80 6.57
N PRO A 55 3.25 -2.96 5.93
CA PRO A 55 3.35 -3.67 4.66
C PRO A 55 2.70 -5.06 4.79
N PRO A 56 2.14 -5.64 3.72
CA PRO A 56 1.63 -7.00 3.75
C PRO A 56 2.61 -7.96 4.39
N HIS A 57 2.10 -8.89 5.20
CA HIS A 57 2.91 -9.88 5.91
C HIS A 57 3.86 -10.64 4.97
N LEU A 58 3.48 -10.82 3.70
CA LEU A 58 4.30 -11.40 2.63
C LEU A 58 5.62 -10.65 2.36
N LEU A 59 5.64 -9.33 2.53
CA LEU A 59 6.88 -8.56 2.47
C LEU A 59 7.74 -8.73 3.72
N GLN A 60 7.22 -9.35 4.78
CA GLN A 60 7.88 -9.47 6.07
C GLN A 60 8.48 -10.87 6.31
N VAL A 61 7.98 -11.94 5.66
CA VAL A 61 8.34 -13.34 5.95
C VAL A 61 9.80 -13.71 5.67
N ASN A 62 10.21 -13.71 4.40
CA ASN A 62 11.54 -14.17 3.97
C ASN A 62 12.05 -13.25 2.85
N GLN A 63 13.37 -13.05 2.75
CA GLN A 63 14.01 -12.29 1.68
C GLN A 63 13.67 -12.83 0.28
N ALA A 64 13.61 -14.15 0.10
CA ALA A 64 13.31 -14.77 -1.19
C ALA A 64 11.87 -14.49 -1.66
N SER A 65 10.88 -14.77 -0.80
CA SER A 65 9.46 -14.48 -1.08
C SER A 65 9.20 -12.97 -1.19
N ARG A 66 9.88 -12.16 -0.36
CA ARG A 66 9.87 -10.70 -0.46
C ARG A 66 10.29 -10.29 -1.86
N HIS A 67 11.40 -10.78 -2.42
CA HIS A 67 11.84 -10.36 -3.75
C HIS A 67 10.77 -10.61 -4.83
N LEU A 68 10.18 -11.81 -4.84
CA LEU A 68 9.14 -12.20 -5.79
C LEU A 68 7.87 -11.36 -5.64
N PHE A 69 7.39 -11.20 -4.40
CA PHE A 69 6.15 -10.50 -4.13
C PHE A 69 6.29 -8.98 -4.26
N THR A 70 7.47 -8.43 -4.00
CA THR A 70 7.69 -6.98 -4.00
C THR A 70 7.44 -6.35 -5.36
N GLN A 71 7.84 -7.03 -6.42
CA GLN A 71 7.60 -6.54 -7.78
C GLN A 71 6.10 -6.41 -8.03
N SER A 72 5.35 -7.50 -7.83
CA SER A 72 3.89 -7.52 -7.98
C SER A 72 3.22 -6.46 -7.09
N TYR A 73 3.66 -6.33 -5.83
CA TYR A 73 3.06 -5.41 -4.87
C TYR A 73 3.17 -3.94 -5.30
N TYR A 74 4.38 -3.46 -5.61
CA TYR A 74 4.57 -2.05 -5.98
C TYR A 74 4.17 -1.75 -7.42
N SER A 75 4.24 -2.71 -8.35
CA SER A 75 3.87 -2.48 -9.75
C SER A 75 2.37 -2.51 -10.00
N THR A 76 1.63 -3.34 -9.25
CA THR A 76 0.18 -3.56 -9.45
C THR A 76 -0.66 -2.55 -8.69
N THR A 77 -0.13 -1.98 -7.60
CA THR A 77 -0.83 -0.91 -6.87
C THR A 77 -0.92 0.34 -7.76
N ILE A 78 -2.15 0.79 -8.03
CA ILE A 78 -2.39 1.93 -8.91
C ILE A 78 -1.99 3.23 -8.21
N LEU A 79 -2.34 3.36 -6.93
CA LEU A 79 -2.13 4.59 -6.17
C LEU A 79 -1.77 4.30 -4.70
N PHE A 80 -0.69 4.92 -4.20
CA PHE A 80 -0.46 5.06 -2.77
C PHE A 80 -0.86 6.46 -2.32
N GLU A 81 -1.65 6.52 -1.26
CA GLU A 81 -2.23 7.75 -0.75
C GLU A 81 -1.89 7.98 0.72
N CYS A 82 -1.61 9.22 1.09
CA CYS A 82 -1.33 9.60 2.46
C CYS A 82 -1.92 10.97 2.80
N ALA A 83 -2.50 11.14 3.98
CA ALA A 83 -2.98 12.45 4.41
C ALA A 83 -1.84 13.44 4.73
N ASP A 84 -0.67 12.92 5.12
CA ASP A 84 0.48 13.71 5.55
C ASP A 84 1.68 13.51 4.60
N GLY A 85 2.11 14.60 3.96
CA GLY A 85 3.28 14.59 3.06
C GLY A 85 4.59 14.22 3.77
N ARG A 86 4.73 14.51 5.08
CA ARG A 86 5.92 14.10 5.86
C ARG A 86 5.94 12.60 6.08
N LEU A 87 4.80 12.03 6.48
CA LEU A 87 4.64 10.59 6.62
C LEU A 87 4.87 9.87 5.29
N LEU A 88 4.33 10.39 4.19
CA LEU A 88 4.55 9.84 2.86
C LEU A 88 6.03 9.88 2.47
N SER A 89 6.72 11.01 2.71
CA SER A 89 8.15 11.15 2.42
C SER A 89 8.99 10.18 3.25
N ALA A 90 8.71 10.04 4.55
CA ALA A 90 9.40 9.10 5.43
C ALA A 90 9.19 7.65 4.99
N TRP A 91 7.94 7.27 4.70
CA TRP A 91 7.62 5.95 4.17
C TRP A 91 8.34 5.69 2.84
N PHE A 92 8.28 6.64 1.90
CA PHE A 92 8.90 6.48 0.59
C PHE A 92 10.43 6.31 0.69
N ARG A 93 11.08 7.06 1.58
CA ARG A 93 12.53 6.94 1.85
C ARG A 93 12.92 5.61 2.50
N SER A 94 12.00 4.92 3.17
CA SER A 94 12.26 3.59 3.72
C SER A 94 12.30 2.49 2.64
N LEU A 95 11.82 2.79 1.44
CA LEU A 95 11.85 1.87 0.31
C LEU A 95 13.20 1.90 -0.41
N THR A 96 13.62 0.78 -1.00
CA THR A 96 14.78 0.74 -1.88
C THR A 96 14.51 1.53 -3.17
N PRO A 97 15.54 2.08 -3.85
CA PRO A 97 15.36 2.78 -5.11
C PRO A 97 14.60 1.94 -6.17
N ARG A 98 14.88 0.63 -6.21
CA ARG A 98 14.17 -0.29 -7.12
C ARG A 98 12.67 -0.37 -6.84
N HIS A 99 12.26 -0.39 -5.57
CA HIS A 99 10.83 -0.42 -5.21
C HIS A 99 10.15 0.91 -5.47
N GLN A 100 10.85 2.00 -5.19
CA GLN A 100 10.38 3.35 -5.47
C GLN A 100 10.11 3.55 -6.97
N ASP A 101 10.95 3.01 -7.86
CA ASP A 101 10.76 3.09 -9.32
C ASP A 101 9.52 2.31 -9.82
N LEU A 102 9.10 1.28 -9.09
CA LEU A 102 7.91 0.50 -9.43
C LEU A 102 6.60 1.24 -9.12
N ILE A 103 6.64 2.26 -8.26
CA ILE A 103 5.45 3.00 -7.85
C ILE A 103 4.98 3.92 -8.97
N ARG A 104 3.79 3.63 -9.50
CA ARG A 104 3.18 4.37 -10.60
C ARG A 104 2.63 5.74 -10.18
N ALA A 105 1.96 5.80 -9.03
CA ALA A 105 1.39 7.05 -8.54
C ALA A 105 1.42 7.14 -7.01
N LEU A 106 1.75 8.34 -6.54
CA LEU A 106 1.68 8.80 -5.17
C LEU A 106 0.75 10.00 -5.09
N ARG A 107 -0.12 10.01 -4.09
CA ARG A 107 -0.98 11.14 -3.73
C ARG A 107 -0.77 11.49 -2.26
N TYR A 108 -0.69 12.78 -1.98
CA TYR A 108 -0.80 13.27 -0.61
C TYR A 108 -1.76 14.46 -0.53
N GLY A 109 -2.54 14.52 0.55
CA GLY A 109 -3.55 15.54 0.76
C GLY A 109 -4.79 14.99 1.46
N PRO A 110 -5.77 15.85 1.84
CA PRO A 110 -7.03 15.40 2.39
C PRO A 110 -7.74 14.46 1.40
N SER A 111 -7.89 13.20 1.80
CA SER A 111 -8.45 12.11 0.99
C SER A 111 -9.85 12.44 0.43
N ALA A 112 -10.01 12.17 -0.87
CA ALA A 112 -11.21 11.89 -1.67
C ALA A 112 -12.50 12.76 -1.63
N TYR A 113 -12.72 13.72 -0.72
CA TYR A 113 -13.93 14.58 -0.77
C TYR A 113 -13.73 15.96 -1.38
N VAL A 114 -12.52 16.27 -1.85
CA VAL A 114 -12.25 17.58 -2.46
C VAL A 114 -11.73 17.37 -3.88
N PRO A 115 -12.42 17.90 -4.91
CA PRO A 115 -11.95 17.91 -6.29
C PRO A 115 -10.84 18.94 -6.44
N VAL A 116 -9.70 18.68 -5.81
CA VAL A 116 -8.45 19.39 -6.06
C VAL A 116 -7.71 18.60 -7.13
N PRO A 117 -7.06 19.24 -8.12
CA PRO A 117 -6.10 18.54 -8.97
C PRO A 117 -5.04 17.89 -8.07
N SER A 118 -5.22 16.59 -7.81
CA SER A 118 -4.28 15.77 -7.07
C SER A 118 -3.00 15.72 -7.90
N ASN A 119 -1.93 16.29 -7.39
CA ASN A 119 -0.62 16.16 -8.01
C ASN A 119 -0.19 14.69 -7.90
N ASN A 120 -0.49 13.91 -8.92
CA ASN A 120 -0.05 12.53 -9.01
C ASN A 120 1.42 12.54 -9.40
N HIS A 121 2.27 12.00 -8.53
CA HIS A 121 3.69 11.84 -8.82
C HIS A 121 4.01 10.37 -9.00
N SER A 122 4.74 10.01 -10.06
CA SER A 122 5.42 8.70 -10.09
C SER A 122 6.48 8.65 -8.98
N GLY A 123 6.83 7.45 -8.52
CA GLY A 123 7.86 7.31 -7.50
C GLY A 123 9.18 7.94 -7.93
N ARG A 124 9.58 7.80 -9.21
CA ARG A 124 10.76 8.47 -9.76
C ARG A 124 10.66 10.00 -9.65
N ALA A 125 9.57 10.61 -10.12
CA ALA A 125 9.38 12.06 -10.06
C ALA A 125 9.38 12.58 -8.61
N PHE A 126 8.79 11.81 -7.69
CA PHE A 126 8.78 12.14 -6.27
C PHE A 126 10.18 12.06 -5.64
N ARG A 127 10.98 11.03 -5.97
CA ARG A 127 12.39 10.93 -5.55
C ARG A 127 13.20 12.14 -6.02
N GLU A 128 13.13 12.46 -7.30
CA GLU A 128 13.90 13.57 -7.89
C GLU A 128 13.53 14.91 -7.25
N GLY A 129 12.24 15.15 -6.99
CA GLY A 129 11.81 16.36 -6.29
C GLY A 129 12.27 16.43 -4.84
N LEU A 130 12.36 15.28 -4.14
CA LEU A 130 12.90 15.20 -2.78
C LEU A 130 14.40 15.53 -2.75
N GLU A 131 15.16 14.99 -3.70
CA GLU A 131 16.61 15.21 -3.84
C GLU A 131 16.95 16.67 -4.18
N ARG A 132 16.18 17.28 -5.10
CA ARG A 132 16.35 18.69 -5.48
C ARG A 132 15.94 19.68 -4.39
N GLY A 133 15.40 19.20 -3.27
CA GLY A 133 14.84 20.06 -2.24
C GLY A 133 13.65 20.90 -2.74
N SER A 134 13.06 20.53 -3.87
CA SER A 134 11.93 21.24 -4.47
C SER A 134 10.66 21.12 -3.61
N PHE A 135 10.63 20.17 -2.68
CA PHE A 135 9.60 20.02 -1.66
C PHE A 135 9.95 20.70 -0.32
N ARG A 136 10.97 21.58 -0.27
CA ARG A 136 11.24 22.43 0.90
C ARG A 136 10.21 23.55 0.97
N GLY A 137 9.05 23.22 1.51
CA GLY A 137 7.95 24.16 1.71
C GLY A 137 6.67 23.59 1.14
N PHE A 138 5.92 22.88 1.98
CA PHE A 138 4.51 22.60 1.77
C PHE A 138 3.69 23.90 1.91
N HIS A 139 4.06 24.94 1.17
CA HIS A 139 3.20 26.08 0.96
C HIS A 139 2.15 25.66 -0.06
N ARG A 140 0.88 25.85 0.31
CA ARG A 140 -0.22 25.98 -0.65
C ARG A 140 0.31 26.76 -1.87
N PRO A 141 0.00 26.35 -3.11
CA PRO A 141 0.33 27.17 -4.27
C PRO A 141 -0.16 28.60 -4.01
N ARG A 142 0.77 29.56 -3.99
CA ARG A 142 0.49 31.00 -3.79
C ARG A 142 -0.31 31.62 -4.94
N ARG A 143 -0.78 30.79 -5.89
CA ARG A 143 -1.42 31.17 -7.15
C ARG A 143 -2.89 30.73 -7.23
N TRP A 144 -3.51 30.43 -6.09
CA TRP A 144 -4.92 30.12 -6.02
C TRP A 144 -5.81 31.27 -5.56
N ASP A 145 -5.22 32.46 -5.38
CA ASP A 145 -5.98 33.69 -5.24
C ASP A 145 -6.23 34.28 -6.66
N ASP A 146 -7.50 34.22 -7.06
CA ASP A 146 -8.22 35.26 -7.81
C ASP A 146 -8.31 35.31 -9.35
N ARG A 147 -7.86 34.35 -10.17
CA ARG A 147 -8.08 34.50 -11.65
C ARG A 147 -8.59 33.34 -12.51
N GLU A 148 -8.76 32.13 -12.01
CA GLU A 148 -9.29 31.02 -12.84
C GLU A 148 -10.60 30.40 -12.32
N GLY A 149 -11.14 30.90 -11.19
CA GLY A 149 -12.43 30.45 -10.63
C GLY A 149 -13.67 31.03 -11.31
N ALA A 150 -13.54 31.95 -12.26
CA ALA A 150 -14.67 32.57 -12.94
C ALA A 150 -15.06 31.89 -14.28
N GLY A 151 -14.25 30.95 -14.77
CA GLY A 151 -14.48 30.31 -16.08
C GLY A 151 -15.09 28.90 -16.04
N GLN A 152 -15.04 28.20 -14.90
CA GLN A 152 -15.48 26.80 -14.82
C GLN A 152 -16.80 26.58 -14.06
N THR A 153 -17.33 27.61 -13.41
CA THR A 153 -18.62 27.56 -12.70
C THR A 153 -19.85 27.64 -13.61
N ALA A 154 -19.65 27.82 -14.93
CA ALA A 154 -20.75 27.97 -15.90
C ALA A 154 -21.14 26.69 -16.66
N LEU A 155 -20.56 25.52 -16.34
CA LEU A 155 -20.77 24.29 -17.12
C LEU A 155 -21.41 23.11 -16.37
N TRP A 156 -21.87 23.29 -15.13
CA TRP A 156 -22.40 22.18 -14.31
C TRP A 156 -23.84 22.36 -13.78
N THR A 157 -24.58 23.37 -14.23
CA THR A 157 -26.01 23.56 -13.88
C THR A 157 -27.00 23.15 -14.98
N ALA A 158 -26.61 22.26 -15.89
CA ALA A 158 -27.56 21.74 -16.86
C ALA A 158 -27.27 20.28 -17.21
N TYR A 159 -27.83 19.34 -16.45
CA TYR A 159 -28.46 18.15 -17.02
C TYR A 159 -29.66 17.76 -16.11
N PRO A 160 -30.82 17.40 -16.70
CA PRO A 160 -32.11 17.27 -16.02
C PRO A 160 -32.24 16.02 -15.13
#